data_AF-A0A800A9C4-F1
#
_entry.id   AF-A0A800A9C4-F1
#
_cell.length_a   1.000
_cell.length_b   1.000
_cell.length_c   1.000
_cell.angle_alpha   90.00
_cell.angle_beta   90.00
_cell.angle_gamma   90.00
#
_symmetry.space_group_name_H-M   'P 1'
#
loop_
_entity.id
_entity.type
_entity.pdbx_description
1 polymer ?
#
loop_
_entity_poly.entity_id
_entity_poly.type
_entity_poly.pdbx_seq_one_letter_code
_entity_poly.pdbx_strand_id
1 'polypeptide(L)'
;MSDRQIPRRKFLAKLWKWGTGLIAVAGAWTSWDLLQPSPAAGFGGKVKAIPPEDVPDGDIIAVAAARTYLTRIDGEITALYWKCTHLGCR
;
A
#
# COMPACT_ATOMS: atom_id res chain seq x y z
N MET A 1 23.50 47.40 22.43
CA MET A 1 22.37 46.51 22.09
C MET A 1 22.00 46.81 20.63
N SER A 2 22.79 46.29 19.68
CA SER A 2 22.60 46.63 18.26
C SER A 2 21.33 45.99 17.73
N ASP A 3 20.37 46.85 17.39
CA ASP A 3 19.07 46.48 16.86
C ASP A 3 19.25 45.77 15.50
N ARG A 4 19.01 44.46 15.49
CA ARG A 4 19.24 43.58 14.35
C ARG A 4 18.04 43.68 13.41
N GLN A 5 17.78 44.86 12.88
CA GLN A 5 16.64 45.08 11.99
C GLN A 5 16.86 44.36 10.66
N ILE A 6 16.10 43.29 10.44
CA ILE A 6 16.09 42.58 9.15
C ILE A 6 15.46 43.55 8.14
N PRO A 7 16.15 43.88 7.03
CA PRO A 7 15.56 44.75 6.02
C PRO A 7 14.32 44.07 5.45
N ARG A 8 13.21 44.81 5.34
CA ARG A 8 11.87 44.32 4.93
C ARG A 8 11.92 43.37 3.72
N ARG A 9 12.73 43.71 2.71
CA ARG A 9 12.92 42.88 1.52
C ARG A 9 13.52 41.50 1.81
N LYS A 10 14.50 41.40 2.71
CA LYS A 10 15.08 40.10 3.12
C LYS A 10 14.09 39.28 3.93
N PHE A 11 13.31 39.93 4.79
CA PHE A 11 12.25 39.28 5.55
C PHE A 11 11.19 38.68 4.61
N LEU A 12 10.66 39.49 3.69
CA LEU A 12 9.67 39.04 2.69
C LEU A 12 10.22 37.95 1.78
N ALA A 13 11.48 38.05 1.33
CA ALA A 13 12.11 37.00 0.53
C ALA A 13 12.26 35.68 1.30
N LYS A 14 12.55 35.74 2.61
CA LYS A 14 12.63 34.55 3.46
C LYS A 14 11.25 33.93 3.63
N LEU A 15 10.22 34.73 3.88
CA LEU A 15 8.84 34.26 3.95
C LEU A 15 8.39 33.59 2.66
N TRP A 16 8.68 34.19 1.50
CA TRP A 16 8.35 33.59 0.20
C TRP A 16 9.04 32.24 0.00
N LYS A 17 10.33 32.13 0.33
CA LYS A 17 11.06 30.86 0.26
C LYS A 17 10.43 29.78 1.14
N TRP A 18 10.06 30.14 2.38
CA TRP A 18 9.38 29.21 3.28
C TRP A 18 7.99 28.82 2.77
N GLY A 19 7.20 29.79 2.30
CA GLY A 19 5.87 29.54 1.75
C GLY A 19 5.90 28.61 0.55
N THR A 20 6.74 28.91 -0.44
CA THR A 20 6.93 28.03 -1.60
C THR A 20 7.48 26.66 -1.22
N GLY A 21 8.40 26.60 -0.25
CA GLY A 21 8.92 25.33 0.27
C GLY A 21 7.85 24.45 0.88
N LEU A 22 6.96 25.02 1.71
CA LEU A 22 5.84 24.30 2.31
C LEU A 22 4.84 23.79 1.25
N ILE A 23 4.52 24.62 0.25
CA ILE A 23 3.63 24.22 -0.85
C ILE A 23 4.26 23.07 -1.65
N ALA A 24 5.56 23.14 -1.94
CA ALA A 24 6.27 22.08 -2.66
C ALA A 24 6.25 20.75 -1.89
N VAL A 25 6.48 20.79 -0.58
CA VAL A 25 6.40 19.58 0.29
C VAL A 25 4.98 19.01 0.29
N ALA A 26 3.96 19.85 0.45
CA ALA A 26 2.57 19.41 0.44
C ALA A 26 2.21 18.76 -0.91
N GLY A 27 2.57 19.41 -2.02
CA GLY A 27 2.33 18.87 -3.37
C GLY A 27 3.06 17.56 -3.64
N ALA A 28 4.31 17.44 -3.18
CA ALA A 28 5.06 16.19 -3.30
C ALA A 28 4.42 15.07 -2.47
N TRP A 29 4.01 15.36 -1.24
CA TRP A 29 3.37 14.38 -0.36
C TRP A 29 2.03 13.90 -0.91
N THR A 30 1.15 14.81 -1.34
CA THR A 30 -0.15 14.42 -1.91
C THR A 30 -0.01 13.65 -3.21
N SER A 31 0.96 14.01 -4.05
CA SER A 31 1.26 13.26 -5.27
C SER A 31 1.78 11.84 -4.96
N TRP A 32 2.63 11.71 -3.95
CA TRP A 32 3.11 10.40 -3.49
C TRP A 32 1.97 9.53 -2.92
N ASP A 33 1.13 10.11 -2.07
CA ASP A 33 -0.02 9.42 -1.46
C ASP A 33 -1.00 8.92 -2.52
N LEU A 34 -1.28 9.73 -3.55
CA LEU A 34 -2.14 9.35 -4.68
C LEU A 34 -1.60 8.14 -5.46
N LEU A 35 -0.28 7.99 -5.55
CA LEU A 35 0.37 6.88 -6.26
C LEU A 35 0.44 5.60 -5.42
N GLN A 36 0.20 5.68 -4.10
CA GLN A 36 0.20 4.48 -3.27
C GLN A 36 -1.06 3.64 -3.55
N PRO A 37 -0.90 2.30 -3.68
CA PRO A 37 -2.03 1.42 -3.90
C PRO A 37 -2.96 1.44 -2.69
N SER A 38 -4.22 1.86 -2.88
CA SER A 38 -5.25 1.75 -1.86
C SER A 38 -5.69 0.28 -1.69
N PRO A 39 -5.78 -0.26 -0.46
CA PRO A 39 -6.32 -1.61 -0.25
C PRO A 39 -7.79 -1.66 -0.68
N ALA A 40 -8.12 -2.49 -1.68
CA ALA A 40 -9.51 -2.72 -2.12
C ALA A 40 -10.40 -3.34 -1.01
N ALA A 41 -9.75 -4.04 -0.06
CA ALA A 41 -10.30 -4.49 1.21
C ALA A 41 -9.17 -4.45 2.24
N GLY A 42 -9.48 -4.20 3.51
CA GLY A 42 -8.48 -4.24 4.58
C GLY A 42 -7.77 -5.59 4.63
N PHE A 43 -6.46 -5.58 4.92
CA PHE A 43 -5.71 -6.79 5.24
C PHE A 43 -6.42 -7.55 6.37
N GLY A 44 -6.65 -8.87 6.20
CA GLY A 44 -7.40 -9.68 7.16
C GLY A 44 -8.92 -9.68 6.98
N GLY A 45 -9.45 -9.08 5.90
CA GLY A 45 -10.87 -9.15 5.57
C GLY A 45 -11.34 -10.58 5.25
N LYS A 46 -12.62 -10.87 5.56
CA LYS A 46 -13.25 -12.12 5.13
C LYS A 46 -13.51 -12.07 3.62
N VAL A 47 -13.11 -13.11 2.90
CA VAL A 47 -13.42 -13.26 1.48
C VAL A 47 -14.42 -14.38 1.26
N LYS A 48 -15.20 -14.29 0.19
CA LYS A 48 -16.01 -15.41 -0.28
C LYS A 48 -15.07 -16.42 -0.97
N ALA A 49 -15.00 -17.62 -0.42
CA ALA A 49 -14.33 -18.77 -1.02
C ALA A 49 -15.37 -19.76 -1.56
N ILE A 50 -14.94 -21.00 -1.82
CA ILE A 50 -15.79 -22.12 -2.24
C ILE A 50 -16.15 -23.01 -1.03
N PRO A 51 -17.20 -23.83 -1.14
CA PRO A 51 -17.52 -24.84 -0.14
C PRO A 51 -16.37 -25.84 0.09
N PRO A 52 -16.16 -26.33 1.32
CA PRO A 52 -15.09 -27.30 1.65
C PRO A 52 -15.13 -28.59 0.81
N GLU A 53 -16.32 -29.03 0.41
CA GLU A 53 -16.58 -30.21 -0.41
C GLU A 53 -16.09 -30.06 -1.85
N ASP A 54 -16.00 -28.81 -2.35
CA ASP A 54 -15.58 -28.50 -3.71
C ASP A 54 -14.05 -28.28 -3.82
N VAL A 55 -13.32 -28.36 -2.70
CA VAL A 55 -11.85 -28.23 -2.70
C VAL A 55 -11.22 -29.53 -3.23
N PRO A 56 -10.51 -29.49 -4.36
CA PRO A 56 -9.96 -30.68 -4.98
C PRO A 56 -8.81 -31.28 -4.17
N ASP A 57 -8.67 -32.60 -4.29
CA ASP A 57 -7.54 -33.37 -3.79
C ASP A 57 -6.56 -33.64 -4.94
N GLY A 58 -5.30 -33.25 -4.77
CA GLY A 58 -4.27 -33.34 -5.81
C GLY A 58 -4.32 -32.28 -6.92
N ASP A 59 -5.24 -31.31 -6.85
CA ASP A 59 -5.30 -30.15 -7.75
C ASP A 59 -5.51 -28.84 -6.96
N ILE A 60 -5.50 -27.70 -7.65
CA ILE A 60 -5.61 -26.37 -7.04
C ILE A 60 -6.81 -25.58 -7.58
N ILE A 61 -7.43 -24.79 -6.70
CA ILE A 61 -8.38 -23.73 -7.08
C ILE A 61 -7.84 -22.37 -6.65
N ALA A 62 -7.81 -21.41 -7.58
CA ALA A 62 -7.36 -20.06 -7.30
C ALA A 62 -8.49 -19.19 -6.72
N VAL A 63 -8.30 -18.63 -5.52
CA VAL A 63 -9.19 -17.65 -4.90
C VAL A 63 -8.58 -16.26 -5.05
N ALA A 64 -8.93 -15.58 -6.14
CA ALA A 64 -8.33 -14.29 -6.50
C ALA A 64 -8.50 -13.21 -5.43
N ALA A 65 -9.64 -13.22 -4.72
CA ALA A 65 -9.92 -12.29 -3.63
C ALA A 65 -8.96 -12.43 -2.44
N ALA A 66 -8.51 -13.66 -2.13
CA ALA A 66 -7.53 -13.93 -1.07
C ALA A 66 -6.09 -14.02 -1.57
N ARG A 67 -5.87 -14.01 -2.90
CA ARG A 67 -4.55 -14.24 -3.50
C ARG A 67 -3.96 -15.60 -3.08
N THR A 68 -4.79 -16.62 -3.01
CA THR A 68 -4.39 -17.96 -2.56
C THR A 68 -4.80 -19.05 -3.56
N TYR A 69 -4.07 -20.16 -3.51
CA TYR A 69 -4.49 -21.45 -4.05
C TYR A 69 -5.06 -22.30 -2.90
N LEU A 70 -6.21 -22.90 -3.12
CA LEU A 70 -6.82 -23.88 -2.22
C LEU A 70 -6.61 -25.28 -2.79
N THR A 71 -6.17 -26.20 -1.94
CA THR A 71 -5.98 -27.61 -2.28
C THR A 71 -6.17 -28.46 -1.04
N ARG A 72 -6.47 -29.75 -1.23
CA ARG A 72 -6.46 -30.74 -0.17
C ARG A 72 -5.16 -31.52 -0.20
N ILE A 73 -4.50 -31.60 0.95
CA ILE A 73 -3.26 -32.37 1.16
C ILE A 73 -3.50 -33.20 2.42
N ASP A 74 -3.35 -34.52 2.33
CA ASP A 74 -3.54 -35.46 3.45
C ASP A 74 -4.88 -35.30 4.19
N GLY A 75 -5.93 -34.96 3.45
CA GLY A 75 -7.28 -34.73 3.98
C GLY A 75 -7.54 -33.32 4.52
N GLU A 76 -6.50 -32.48 4.67
CA GLU A 76 -6.62 -31.11 5.17
C GLU A 76 -6.69 -30.09 4.03
N ILE A 77 -7.59 -29.10 4.18
CA ILE A 77 -7.69 -27.99 3.23
C ILE A 77 -6.59 -26.98 3.56
N THR A 78 -5.64 -26.83 2.64
CA THR A 78 -4.53 -25.89 2.76
C THR A 78 -4.72 -24.71 1.84
N ALA A 79 -4.53 -23.50 2.37
CA ALA A 79 -4.49 -22.26 1.60
C ALA A 79 -3.05 -21.77 1.45
N LEU A 80 -2.54 -21.76 0.22
CA LEU A 80 -1.19 -21.28 -0.08
C LEU A 80 -1.25 -19.91 -0.74
N TYR A 81 -0.49 -18.94 -0.23
CA TYR A 81 -0.36 -17.63 -0.88
C TYR A 81 0.31 -17.78 -2.25
N TRP A 82 -0.35 -17.27 -3.30
CA TRP A 82 0.04 -17.54 -4.67
C TRP A 82 1.28 -16.77 -5.17
N LYS A 83 1.89 -15.90 -4.34
CA LYS A 83 3.09 -15.18 -4.74
C LYS A 83 4.32 -15.92 -4.26
N CYS A 84 5.19 -16.25 -5.21
CA CYS A 84 6.50 -16.77 -4.92
C CYS A 84 7.31 -15.76 -4.10
N THR A 85 7.96 -16.21 -3.02
CA THR A 85 8.76 -15.37 -2.12
C THR A 85 10.05 -14.84 -2.76
N HIS A 86 10.44 -15.35 -3.93
CA HIS A 86 11.62 -14.89 -4.66
C HIS A 86 11.42 -13.50 -5.26
N LEU A 87 10.53 -13.38 -6.25
CA LEU A 87 10.28 -12.13 -6.99
C LEU A 87 8.80 -11.75 -7.05
N GLY A 88 7.93 -12.52 -6.39
CA GLY A 88 6.49 -12.24 -6.39
C GLY A 88 5.78 -12.57 -7.70
N CYS A 89 6.38 -13.44 -8.53
CA CYS A 89 5.69 -14.09 -9.64
C CYS A 89 4.46 -14.87 -9.12
N ARG A 90 3.48 -15.04 -10.00
CA ARG A 90 2.30 -15.86 -9.77
C ARG A 90 2.52 -17.28 -10.27
#